data_AF-E3NKG1-F1
#
_entry.id   AF-E3NKG1-F1
#
_cell.length_a   1.000
_cell.length_b   1.000
_cell.length_c   1.000
_cell.angle_alpha   90.00
_cell.angle_beta   90.00
_cell.angle_gamma   90.00
#
_symmetry.space_group_name_H-M   'P 1'
#
loop_
_entity.id
_entity.type
_entity.pdbx_description
1 polymer ?
#
loop_
_entity_poly.entity_id
_entity_poly.type
_entity_poly.pdbx_seq_one_letter_code
_entity_poly.pdbx_strand_id
1 'polypeptide(L)'
;MTSSTAPSSKELPRESMKLIFKHMNVNSRIRLAHKIPSLRPIEAATLLNVDQLTFKTNQIIINNTIFKVDNYEPACCFDKTNLRIEGSPYLKMSMKSGRHSKVERIVNNREFIDTMLYLAKKLFEGRVMPIQVKYLSISKKDSTAFLPDDLRLAVRDIKIDHNVVKTLESIQPYLHESSIPFDTVFISGTRMRQEDEDYKHPWIQTANFVQILDKSKYATWLHTILDMDICQAHLECQAFQRMEVCIVIDEWIEHGREDGTWFSLGVRTVDDIKHLLVGLSARQGAVVEQSEMLG
;
A
#
# COMPACT_ATOMS: atom_id res chain seq x y z
N MET A 1 -58.30 -20.16 25.04
CA MET A 1 -57.17 -19.21 24.92
C MET A 1 -55.89 -20.02 24.91
N THR A 2 -55.40 -20.39 23.72
CA THR A 2 -54.14 -21.13 23.57
C THR A 2 -53.03 -20.13 23.24
N SER A 3 -52.16 -19.87 24.22
CA SER A 3 -50.96 -19.05 24.04
C SER A 3 -49.94 -19.82 23.20
N SER A 4 -49.83 -19.45 21.93
CA SER A 4 -48.74 -19.87 21.06
C SER A 4 -47.46 -19.11 21.46
N THR A 5 -46.64 -19.72 22.30
CA THR A 5 -45.24 -19.27 22.48
C THR A 5 -44.48 -19.53 21.19
N ALA A 6 -44.02 -18.46 20.54
CA ALA A 6 -43.14 -18.53 19.38
C ALA A 6 -41.88 -19.36 19.72
N PRO A 7 -41.36 -20.18 18.79
CA PRO A 7 -40.16 -20.96 19.04
C PRO A 7 -38.99 -20.00 19.27
N SER A 8 -38.25 -20.18 20.37
CA SER A 8 -37.04 -19.41 20.64
C SER A 8 -36.06 -19.64 19.48
N SER A 9 -35.78 -18.60 18.70
CA SER A 9 -34.73 -18.66 17.68
C SER A 9 -33.43 -19.02 18.40
N LYS A 10 -32.87 -20.20 18.13
CA LYS A 10 -31.56 -20.60 18.64
C LYS A 10 -30.53 -19.67 17.99
N GLU A 11 -30.22 -18.56 18.67
CA GLU A 11 -29.15 -17.68 18.25
C GLU A 11 -27.82 -18.42 18.35
N LEU A 12 -27.01 -18.32 17.31
CA LEU A 12 -25.70 -18.95 17.30
C LEU A 12 -24.85 -18.33 18.43
N PRO A 13 -24.12 -19.11 19.25
CA PRO A 13 -23.30 -18.54 20.31
C PRO A 13 -22.29 -17.52 19.77
N ARG A 14 -22.07 -16.42 20.51
CA ARG A 14 -21.19 -15.32 20.10
C ARG A 14 -19.78 -15.79 19.73
N GLU A 15 -19.23 -16.75 20.48
CA GLU A 15 -17.90 -17.32 20.21
C GLU A 15 -17.86 -18.11 18.90
N SER A 16 -18.92 -18.86 18.58
CA SER A 16 -19.04 -19.55 17.29
C SER A 16 -19.10 -18.55 16.13
N MET A 17 -19.81 -17.41 16.31
CA MET A 17 -19.83 -16.35 15.30
C MET A 17 -18.46 -15.69 15.09
N LYS A 18 -17.71 -15.42 16.17
CA LYS A 18 -16.32 -14.92 16.07
C LYS A 18 -15.43 -15.88 15.28
N LEU A 19 -15.56 -17.18 15.54
CA LEU A 19 -14.79 -18.21 14.82
C LEU A 19 -15.14 -18.22 13.33
N ILE A 20 -16.44 -18.12 12.99
CA ILE A 20 -16.88 -18.00 11.58
C ILE A 20 -16.26 -16.75 10.94
N PHE A 21 -16.34 -15.59 11.59
CA PHE A 21 -15.78 -14.34 11.06
C PHE A 21 -14.27 -14.37 10.88
N LYS A 22 -13.55 -15.09 11.76
CA LYS A 22 -12.10 -15.30 11.66
C LYS A 22 -11.71 -16.02 10.37
N HIS A 23 -12.51 -16.99 9.93
CA HIS A 23 -12.25 -17.79 8.73
C HIS A 23 -12.98 -17.29 7.47
N MET A 24 -13.87 -16.30 7.62
CA MET A 24 -14.61 -15.73 6.50
C MET A 24 -13.74 -14.75 5.70
N ASN A 25 -13.91 -14.76 4.38
CA ASN A 25 -13.29 -13.75 3.51
C ASN A 25 -13.67 -12.32 3.96
N VAL A 26 -12.67 -11.43 4.04
CA VAL A 26 -12.79 -10.03 4.49
C VAL A 26 -13.99 -9.28 3.91
N ASN A 27 -14.15 -9.30 2.59
CA ASN A 27 -15.21 -8.55 1.94
C ASN A 27 -16.59 -9.16 2.21
N SER A 28 -16.63 -10.49 2.40
CA SER A 28 -17.87 -11.20 2.74
C SER A 28 -18.33 -10.89 4.16
N ARG A 29 -17.42 -10.82 5.14
CA ARG A 29 -17.75 -10.44 6.53
C ARG A 29 -18.19 -8.99 6.66
N ILE A 30 -17.49 -8.05 6.02
CA ILE A 30 -17.88 -6.63 6.00
C ILE A 30 -19.28 -6.48 5.39
N ARG A 31 -19.54 -7.16 4.25
CA ARG A 31 -20.86 -7.14 3.61
C ARG A 31 -21.95 -7.76 4.49
N LEU A 32 -21.66 -8.84 5.19
CA LEU A 32 -22.60 -9.51 6.09
C LEU A 32 -22.97 -8.59 7.26
N ALA A 33 -21.98 -8.01 7.93
CA ALA A 33 -22.17 -7.06 9.03
C ALA A 33 -22.92 -5.79 8.58
N HIS A 34 -22.70 -5.35 7.34
CA HIS A 34 -23.46 -4.23 6.79
C HIS A 34 -24.95 -4.58 6.60
N LYS A 35 -25.24 -5.77 6.06
CA LYS A 35 -26.61 -6.26 5.81
C LYS A 35 -27.36 -6.66 7.09
N ILE A 36 -26.65 -7.11 8.12
CA ILE A 36 -27.20 -7.58 9.38
C ILE A 36 -26.54 -6.77 10.52
N PRO A 37 -27.11 -5.61 10.89
CA PRO A 37 -26.48 -4.69 11.84
C PRO A 37 -26.20 -5.30 13.23
N SER A 38 -27.00 -6.27 13.67
CA SER A 38 -26.79 -6.98 14.95
C SER A 38 -25.48 -7.77 15.01
N LEU A 39 -24.90 -8.11 13.85
CA LEU A 39 -23.61 -8.80 13.78
C LEU A 39 -22.40 -7.87 13.81
N ARG A 40 -22.58 -6.55 13.62
CA ARG A 40 -21.46 -5.59 13.57
C ARG A 40 -20.59 -5.61 14.83
N PRO A 41 -21.13 -5.62 16.06
CA PRO A 41 -20.29 -5.64 17.26
C PRO A 41 -19.45 -6.91 17.39
N ILE A 42 -19.93 -8.03 16.86
CA ILE A 42 -19.22 -9.31 16.89
C ILE A 42 -18.13 -9.34 15.82
N GLU A 43 -18.46 -8.88 14.60
CA GLU A 43 -17.52 -8.79 13.49
C GLU A 43 -16.39 -7.80 13.77
N ALA A 44 -16.72 -6.63 14.33
CA ALA A 44 -15.76 -5.56 14.61
C ALA A 44 -14.83 -5.91 15.80
N ALA A 45 -15.29 -6.75 16.73
CA ALA A 45 -14.46 -7.32 17.80
C ALA A 45 -13.59 -8.50 17.34
N THR A 46 -13.81 -9.00 16.12
CA THR A 46 -13.00 -10.10 15.56
C THR A 46 -11.84 -9.53 14.75
N LEU A 47 -10.63 -10.01 14.98
CA LEU A 47 -9.43 -9.62 14.23
C LEU A 47 -9.67 -9.69 12.72
N LEU A 48 -9.26 -8.65 11.99
CA LEU A 48 -9.34 -8.60 10.53
C LEU A 48 -7.93 -8.70 9.94
N ASN A 49 -7.69 -9.77 9.19
CA ASN A 49 -6.46 -9.97 8.42
C ASN A 49 -6.71 -9.63 6.95
N VAL A 50 -5.92 -8.71 6.43
CA VAL A 50 -5.98 -8.22 5.04
C VAL A 50 -4.65 -8.50 4.37
N ASP A 51 -4.67 -9.22 3.26
CA ASP A 51 -3.45 -9.55 2.51
C ASP A 51 -2.93 -8.32 1.77
N GLN A 52 -3.84 -7.55 1.16
CA GLN A 52 -3.49 -6.34 0.41
C GLN A 52 -4.50 -5.24 0.70
N LEU A 53 -4.02 -4.10 1.17
CA LEU A 53 -4.79 -2.88 1.31
C LEU A 53 -4.19 -1.80 0.42
N THR A 54 -5.00 -1.09 -0.34
CA THR A 54 -4.51 0.03 -1.16
C THR A 54 -5.42 1.23 -1.03
N PHE A 55 -4.80 2.37 -0.70
CA PHE A 55 -5.46 3.67 -0.70
C PHE A 55 -5.03 4.47 -1.94
N LYS A 56 -6.03 4.92 -2.69
CA LYS A 56 -5.90 5.82 -3.83
C LYS A 56 -6.91 6.95 -3.67
N THR A 57 -6.69 8.05 -4.39
CA THR A 57 -7.56 9.23 -4.36
C THR A 57 -9.05 8.89 -4.49
N ASN A 58 -9.42 7.93 -5.37
CA ASN A 58 -10.81 7.58 -5.62
C ASN A 58 -11.19 6.12 -5.31
N GLN A 59 -10.28 5.37 -4.70
CA GLN A 59 -10.46 3.93 -4.49
C GLN A 59 -9.85 3.45 -3.19
N ILE A 60 -10.55 2.51 -2.56
CA ILE A 60 -10.03 1.65 -1.50
C ILE A 60 -10.05 0.22 -2.06
N ILE A 61 -8.92 -0.47 -2.05
CA ILE A 61 -8.82 -1.84 -2.53
C ILE A 61 -8.49 -2.74 -1.34
N ILE A 62 -9.32 -3.75 -1.10
CA ILE A 62 -9.12 -4.76 -0.05
C ILE A 62 -9.04 -6.13 -0.70
N ASN A 63 -7.85 -6.72 -0.67
CA ASN A 63 -7.45 -7.88 -1.45
C ASN A 63 -7.82 -7.66 -2.92
N ASN A 64 -8.75 -8.46 -3.44
CA ASN A 64 -9.18 -8.41 -4.85
C ASN A 64 -10.49 -7.63 -5.05
N THR A 65 -10.95 -6.89 -4.03
CA THR A 65 -12.18 -6.09 -4.10
C THR A 65 -11.86 -4.61 -4.17
N ILE A 66 -12.36 -3.96 -5.21
CA ILE A 66 -12.19 -2.55 -5.47
C ILE A 66 -13.46 -1.82 -5.05
N PHE A 67 -13.34 -0.92 -4.08
CA PHE A 67 -14.37 0.05 -3.74
C PHE A 67 -13.98 1.39 -4.36
N LYS A 68 -14.86 1.98 -5.17
CA LYS A 68 -14.57 3.16 -5.99
C LYS A 68 -15.64 4.22 -5.86
N VAL A 69 -15.23 5.48 -5.77
CA VAL A 69 -16.08 6.66 -5.91
C VAL A 69 -15.73 7.33 -7.24
N ASP A 70 -16.73 7.58 -8.08
CA ASP A 70 -16.56 8.32 -9.34
C ASP A 70 -17.44 9.57 -9.35
N ASN A 71 -16.90 10.67 -9.87
CA ASN A 71 -17.68 11.85 -10.26
C ASN A 71 -18.32 11.55 -11.61
N TYR A 72 -19.63 11.69 -11.70
CA TYR A 72 -20.34 11.59 -12.97
C TYR A 72 -20.98 12.93 -13.31
N GLU A 73 -20.49 13.52 -14.40
CA GLU A 73 -21.14 14.63 -15.07
C GLU A 73 -22.03 14.05 -16.18
N PRO A 74 -23.36 14.25 -16.12
CA PRO A 74 -24.24 13.78 -17.17
C PRO A 74 -23.96 14.54 -18.47
N ALA A 75 -23.95 13.79 -19.58
CA ALA A 75 -23.85 14.39 -20.91
C ALA A 75 -25.05 15.31 -21.17
N CYS A 76 -24.81 16.42 -21.87
CA CYS A 76 -25.89 17.28 -22.37
C CYS A 76 -26.83 16.43 -23.23
N CYS A 77 -28.08 16.26 -22.80
CA CYS A 77 -29.12 15.66 -23.61
C CYS A 77 -30.12 16.72 -24.05
N PHE A 78 -30.66 16.54 -25.25
CA PHE A 78 -31.74 17.36 -25.78
C PHE A 78 -33.01 16.51 -25.85
N ASP A 79 -34.15 17.07 -25.49
CA ASP A 79 -35.42 16.39 -25.70
C ASP A 79 -35.83 16.40 -27.19
N LYS A 80 -36.99 15.80 -27.50
CA LYS A 80 -37.54 15.78 -28.88
C LYS A 80 -37.89 17.16 -29.44
N THR A 81 -37.88 18.19 -28.60
CA THR A 81 -38.14 19.60 -28.93
C THR A 81 -36.87 20.45 -28.96
N ASN A 82 -35.68 19.83 -28.92
CA ASN A 82 -34.37 20.48 -28.82
C ASN A 82 -34.16 21.31 -27.54
N LEU A 83 -34.94 21.06 -26.49
CA LEU A 83 -34.72 21.70 -25.19
C LEU A 83 -33.58 20.99 -24.46
N ARG A 84 -32.63 21.75 -23.93
CA ARG A 84 -31.50 21.22 -23.16
C ARG A 84 -32.01 20.65 -21.84
N ILE A 85 -31.85 19.35 -21.65
CA ILE A 85 -32.05 18.66 -20.38
C ILE A 85 -30.71 18.71 -19.64
N GLU A 86 -30.66 19.52 -18.59
CA GLU A 86 -29.52 19.51 -17.67
C GLU A 86 -29.69 18.34 -16.69
N GLY A 87 -28.87 17.30 -16.85
CA GLY A 87 -28.72 16.30 -15.80
C GLY A 87 -27.97 16.91 -14.61
N SER A 88 -28.32 16.53 -13.39
CA SER A 88 -27.54 16.91 -12.20
C SER A 88 -26.32 16.00 -12.03
N PRO A 89 -25.13 16.54 -11.73
CA PRO A 89 -23.97 15.73 -11.39
C PRO A 89 -24.25 14.86 -10.17
N TYR A 90 -23.65 13.67 -10.11
CA TYR A 90 -23.78 12.78 -8.95
C TYR A 90 -22.51 11.98 -8.69
N LEU A 91 -22.37 11.51 -7.46
CA LEU A 91 -21.30 10.62 -7.05
C LEU A 91 -21.76 9.17 -7.15
N LYS A 92 -20.93 8.33 -7.77
CA LYS A 92 -21.22 6.90 -7.92
C LYS A 92 -20.28 6.09 -7.04
N MET A 93 -20.83 5.40 -6.06
CA MET A 93 -20.12 4.39 -5.29
C MET A 93 -20.28 3.03 -5.95
N SER A 94 -19.18 2.31 -6.14
CA SER A 94 -19.22 0.96 -6.69
C SER A 94 -18.26 0.03 -5.97
N MET A 95 -18.65 -1.24 -5.90
CA MET A 95 -17.82 -2.34 -5.42
C MET A 95 -17.71 -3.38 -6.52
N LYS A 96 -16.49 -3.75 -6.88
CA LYS A 96 -16.19 -4.84 -7.82
C LYS A 96 -15.32 -5.89 -7.14
N SER A 97 -15.76 -7.14 -7.14
CA SER A 97 -15.03 -8.31 -6.62
C SER A 97 -15.12 -9.45 -7.63
N GLY A 98 -14.05 -9.66 -8.41
CA GLY A 98 -14.08 -10.62 -9.51
C GLY A 98 -15.20 -10.33 -10.51
N ARG A 99 -16.11 -11.29 -10.72
CA ARG A 99 -17.31 -11.13 -11.59
C ARG A 99 -18.46 -10.38 -10.91
N HIS A 100 -18.43 -10.21 -9.59
CA HIS A 100 -19.50 -9.58 -8.84
C HIS A 100 -19.32 -8.07 -8.83
N SER A 101 -20.37 -7.33 -9.18
CA SER A 101 -20.40 -5.87 -9.13
C SER A 101 -21.67 -5.41 -8.41
N LYS A 102 -21.53 -4.44 -7.50
CA LYS A 102 -22.65 -3.71 -6.91
C LYS A 102 -22.40 -2.23 -7.09
N VAL A 103 -23.44 -1.51 -7.49
CA VAL A 103 -23.40 -0.06 -7.67
C VAL A 103 -24.43 0.57 -6.75
N GLU A 104 -24.00 1.58 -6.00
CA GLU A 104 -24.84 2.45 -5.19
C GLU A 104 -24.66 3.87 -5.73
N ARG A 105 -25.75 4.46 -6.25
CA ARG A 105 -25.72 5.84 -6.73
C ARG A 105 -26.02 6.75 -5.56
N ILE A 106 -25.12 7.67 -5.26
CA ILE A 106 -25.32 8.69 -4.24
C ILE A 106 -25.57 10.00 -4.96
N VAL A 107 -26.85 10.33 -5.11
CA VAL A 107 -27.27 11.65 -5.55
C VAL A 107 -27.09 12.56 -4.34
N ASN A 108 -26.00 13.31 -4.26
CA ASN A 108 -25.84 14.26 -3.16
C ASN A 108 -24.89 15.42 -3.48
N ASN A 109 -25.15 16.55 -2.83
CA ASN A 109 -24.31 17.76 -2.75
C ASN A 109 -23.05 17.56 -1.87
N ARG A 110 -22.61 16.31 -1.63
CA ARG A 110 -21.45 16.05 -0.79
C ARG A 110 -20.17 16.25 -1.59
N GLU A 111 -19.14 16.77 -0.93
CA GLU A 111 -17.82 16.80 -1.51
C GLU A 111 -17.28 15.38 -1.69
N PHE A 112 -16.36 15.24 -2.64
CA PHE A 112 -15.77 13.96 -3.01
C PHE A 112 -15.06 13.29 -1.82
N ILE A 113 -14.34 14.06 -1.02
CA ILE A 113 -13.62 13.57 0.17
C ILE A 113 -14.59 13.05 1.23
N ASP A 114 -15.71 13.72 1.47
CA ASP A 114 -16.74 13.24 2.42
C ASP A 114 -17.34 11.90 1.99
N THR A 115 -17.48 11.69 0.68
CA THR A 115 -18.00 10.43 0.14
C THR A 115 -16.98 9.31 0.24
N MET A 116 -15.70 9.60 0.02
CA MET A 116 -14.61 8.67 0.30
C MET A 116 -14.51 8.35 1.79
N LEU A 117 -14.68 9.34 2.68
CA LEU A 117 -14.69 9.14 4.13
C LEU A 117 -15.87 8.27 4.57
N TYR A 118 -17.05 8.53 4.02
CA TYR A 118 -18.22 7.69 4.25
C TYR A 118 -17.99 6.23 3.81
N LEU A 119 -17.36 6.02 2.65
CA LEU A 119 -16.95 4.70 2.19
C LEU A 119 -15.95 4.06 3.17
N ALA A 120 -14.92 4.78 3.59
CA ALA A 120 -13.91 4.27 4.53
C ALA A 120 -14.54 3.87 5.87
N LYS A 121 -15.44 4.71 6.41
CA LYS A 121 -16.20 4.40 7.62
C LYS A 121 -17.03 3.12 7.47
N LYS A 122 -17.75 2.95 6.35
CA LYS A 122 -18.48 1.70 6.06
C LYS A 122 -17.60 0.44 6.08
N LEU A 123 -16.31 0.56 5.79
CA LEU A 123 -15.38 -0.57 5.71
C LEU A 123 -14.66 -0.84 7.04
N PHE A 124 -14.34 0.21 7.80
CA PHE A 124 -13.38 0.12 8.90
C PHE A 124 -13.88 0.62 10.26
N GLU A 125 -14.94 1.42 10.32
CA GLU A 125 -15.41 2.07 11.56
C GLU A 125 -15.84 1.05 12.62
N GLY A 126 -15.60 1.40 13.89
CA GLY A 126 -16.08 0.64 15.04
C GLY A 126 -15.25 -0.60 15.37
N ARG A 127 -14.10 -0.79 14.73
CA ARG A 127 -13.15 -1.85 15.06
C ARG A 127 -12.40 -1.52 16.35
N VAL A 128 -12.30 -2.52 17.22
CA VAL A 128 -11.61 -2.38 18.52
C VAL A 128 -10.14 -2.76 18.43
N MET A 129 -9.79 -3.67 17.51
CA MET A 129 -8.43 -4.14 17.28
C MET A 129 -7.85 -3.53 15.99
N PRO A 130 -6.53 -3.27 15.93
CA PRO A 130 -5.88 -2.89 14.68
C PRO A 130 -6.12 -3.91 13.58
N ILE A 131 -6.42 -3.44 12.37
CA ILE A 131 -6.53 -4.29 11.19
C ILE A 131 -5.11 -4.76 10.84
N GLN A 132 -4.92 -6.07 10.78
CA GLN A 132 -3.65 -6.67 10.36
C GLN A 132 -3.56 -6.59 8.84
N VAL A 133 -2.54 -5.91 8.33
CA VAL A 133 -2.34 -5.68 6.91
C VAL A 133 -0.97 -6.22 6.52
N LYS A 134 -0.95 -7.27 5.71
CA LYS A 134 0.29 -7.85 5.21
C LYS A 134 1.00 -6.86 4.28
N TYR A 135 0.27 -6.29 3.33
CA TYR A 135 0.81 -5.35 2.35
C TYR A 135 -0.08 -4.11 2.22
N LEU A 136 0.43 -2.94 2.61
CA LEU A 136 -0.23 -1.64 2.44
C LEU A 136 0.40 -0.89 1.27
N SER A 137 -0.41 -0.41 0.33
CA SER A 137 0.04 0.49 -0.72
C SER A 137 -0.69 1.83 -0.66
N ILE A 138 0.09 2.89 -0.68
CA ILE A 138 -0.40 4.27 -0.66
C ILE A 138 0.16 4.95 -1.89
N SER A 139 -0.69 5.61 -2.66
CA SER A 139 -0.25 6.34 -3.85
C SER A 139 -0.91 7.72 -3.91
N LYS A 140 -0.10 8.74 -4.24
CA LYS A 140 -0.50 10.14 -4.43
C LYS A 140 -0.83 10.91 -3.15
N LYS A 141 -0.62 12.22 -3.28
CA LYS A 141 -1.11 13.29 -2.41
C LYS A 141 -2.63 13.09 -2.18
N ASP A 142 -3.05 13.21 -0.92
CA ASP A 142 -4.46 13.15 -0.45
C ASP A 142 -5.09 11.75 -0.31
N SER A 143 -4.32 10.67 -0.47
CA SER A 143 -4.82 9.30 -0.30
C SER A 143 -5.17 8.94 1.17
N THR A 144 -4.80 9.78 2.13
CA THR A 144 -5.14 9.59 3.56
C THR A 144 -6.17 10.59 4.09
N ALA A 145 -6.52 11.63 3.32
CA ALA A 145 -7.44 12.70 3.75
C ALA A 145 -8.88 12.21 4.03
N PHE A 146 -9.24 11.04 3.50
CA PHE A 146 -10.54 10.41 3.70
C PHE A 146 -10.53 9.28 4.73
N LEU A 147 -9.41 9.04 5.42
CA LEU A 147 -9.35 7.99 6.43
C LEU A 147 -10.04 8.43 7.72
N PRO A 148 -10.77 7.54 8.40
CA PRO A 148 -11.44 7.89 9.65
C PRO A 148 -10.44 7.88 10.81
N ASP A 149 -10.62 8.80 11.77
CA ASP A 149 -9.68 9.04 12.88
C ASP A 149 -9.48 7.82 13.81
N ASP A 150 -10.49 6.94 13.89
CA ASP A 150 -10.46 5.71 14.69
C ASP A 150 -9.74 4.54 13.98
N LEU A 151 -9.32 4.71 12.72
CA LEU A 151 -8.62 3.68 11.98
C LEU A 151 -7.27 3.36 12.62
N ARG A 152 -7.02 2.08 12.89
CA ARG A 152 -5.72 1.56 13.33
C ARG A 152 -5.31 0.37 12.46
N LEU A 153 -4.08 0.42 11.94
CA LEU A 153 -3.50 -0.56 11.03
C LEU A 153 -2.21 -1.12 11.64
N ALA A 154 -2.09 -2.44 11.73
CA ALA A 154 -0.83 -3.11 12.00
C ALA A 154 -0.27 -3.62 10.66
N VAL A 155 0.75 -2.96 10.14
CA VAL A 155 1.25 -3.12 8.76
C VAL A 155 2.60 -3.82 8.78
N ARG A 156 2.74 -4.87 7.97
CA ARG A 156 4.02 -5.58 7.82
C ARG A 156 4.88 -4.98 6.70
N ASP A 157 4.33 -4.93 5.49
CA ASP A 157 5.01 -4.41 4.30
C ASP A 157 4.30 -3.15 3.80
N ILE A 158 5.05 -2.13 3.40
CA ILE A 158 4.50 -0.86 2.90
C ILE A 158 5.06 -0.50 1.52
N LYS A 159 4.19 -0.03 0.63
CA LYS A 159 4.56 0.55 -0.67
C LYS A 159 4.13 2.00 -0.77
N ILE A 160 5.09 2.87 -1.05
CA ILE A 160 4.93 4.32 -1.19
C ILE A 160 5.55 4.83 -2.50
N ASP A 161 5.27 6.10 -2.81
CA ASP A 161 5.96 6.82 -3.88
C ASP A 161 7.20 7.57 -3.34
N HIS A 162 7.94 8.25 -4.21
CA HIS A 162 9.15 8.99 -3.83
C HIS A 162 8.89 10.24 -2.96
N ASN A 163 7.63 10.58 -2.63
CA ASN A 163 7.33 11.62 -1.65
C ASN A 163 7.29 11.00 -0.25
N VAL A 164 8.44 10.46 0.16
CA VAL A 164 8.57 9.54 1.30
C VAL A 164 8.07 10.18 2.58
N VAL A 165 8.70 11.27 3.01
CA VAL A 165 8.43 11.92 4.31
C VAL A 165 6.96 12.27 4.40
N LYS A 166 6.45 12.96 3.38
CA LYS A 166 5.04 13.36 3.34
C LYS A 166 4.09 12.16 3.41
N THR A 167 4.38 11.08 2.68
CA THR A 167 3.51 9.91 2.66
C THR A 167 3.51 9.20 4.01
N LEU A 168 4.69 9.00 4.62
CA LEU A 168 4.85 8.35 5.91
C LEU A 168 4.22 9.17 7.05
N GLU A 169 4.47 10.48 7.10
CA GLU A 169 3.81 11.39 8.05
C GLU A 169 2.29 11.37 7.91
N SER A 170 1.78 11.29 6.66
CA SER A 170 0.34 11.28 6.42
C SER A 170 -0.37 9.99 6.87
N ILE A 171 0.34 8.86 6.93
CA ILE A 171 -0.21 7.58 7.40
C ILE A 171 0.09 7.31 8.88
N GLN A 172 1.12 7.97 9.44
CA GLN A 172 1.54 7.79 10.83
C GLN A 172 0.41 7.77 11.87
N PRO A 173 -0.60 8.66 11.83
CA PRO A 173 -1.67 8.67 12.84
C PRO A 173 -2.52 7.39 12.87
N TYR A 174 -2.49 6.60 11.79
CA TYR A 174 -3.30 5.41 11.62
C TYR A 174 -2.52 4.10 11.84
N LEU A 175 -1.19 4.18 12.04
CA LEU A 175 -0.35 3.01 12.26
C LEU A 175 -0.33 2.61 13.73
N HIS A 176 -0.40 1.31 13.98
CA HIS A 176 -0.15 0.70 15.27
C HIS A 176 1.36 0.52 15.47
N GLU A 177 1.84 0.65 16.71
CA GLU A 177 3.26 0.53 17.08
C GLU A 177 3.91 -0.77 16.60
N SER A 178 3.14 -1.87 16.55
CA SER A 178 3.60 -3.17 16.05
C SER A 178 3.97 -3.20 14.56
N SER A 179 3.73 -2.11 13.82
CA SER A 179 4.10 -2.00 12.40
C SER A 179 5.57 -1.61 12.23
N ILE A 180 6.21 -1.11 13.29
CA ILE A 180 7.56 -0.54 13.23
C ILE A 180 8.53 -1.46 14.00
N PRO A 181 9.67 -1.84 13.42
CA PRO A 181 10.07 -1.57 12.03
C PRO A 181 9.21 -2.34 11.01
N PHE A 182 9.07 -1.78 9.81
CA PHE A 182 8.46 -2.51 8.70
C PHE A 182 9.37 -3.67 8.29
N ASP A 183 8.76 -4.78 7.87
CA ASP A 183 9.52 -5.90 7.30
C ASP A 183 10.04 -5.56 5.90
N THR A 184 9.25 -4.86 5.10
CA THR A 184 9.70 -4.36 3.80
C THR A 184 9.10 -3.00 3.46
N VAL A 185 9.96 -2.10 2.97
CA VAL A 185 9.56 -0.81 2.38
C VAL A 185 9.83 -0.83 0.88
N PHE A 186 8.77 -0.70 0.08
CA PHE A 186 8.83 -0.55 -1.36
C PHE A 186 8.63 0.92 -1.75
N ILE A 187 9.62 1.52 -2.38
CA ILE A 187 9.55 2.88 -2.90
C ILE A 187 9.52 2.79 -4.42
N SER A 188 8.51 3.34 -5.08
CA SER A 188 8.44 3.26 -6.54
C SER A 188 7.84 4.50 -7.18
N GLY A 189 8.36 4.89 -8.34
CA GLY A 189 7.80 5.98 -9.12
C GLY A 189 8.88 6.70 -9.90
N THR A 190 8.70 8.00 -10.08
CA THR A 190 9.74 8.88 -10.63
C THR A 190 10.17 9.81 -9.51
N ARG A 191 11.45 9.78 -9.14
CA ARG A 191 12.02 10.74 -8.19
C ARG A 191 12.03 12.14 -8.83
N MET A 192 11.18 13.03 -8.31
CA MET A 192 11.03 14.41 -8.80
C MET A 192 11.93 15.42 -8.08
N ARG A 193 12.35 15.11 -6.85
CA ARG A 193 13.17 15.98 -5.99
C ARG A 193 14.54 15.34 -5.75
N GLN A 194 15.56 16.18 -5.65
CA GLN A 194 16.94 15.78 -5.38
C GLN A 194 17.30 15.81 -3.88
N GLU A 195 16.36 16.11 -3.00
CA GLU A 195 16.63 16.06 -1.54
C GLU A 195 16.86 14.59 -1.15
N ASP A 196 18.11 14.25 -0.81
CA ASP A 196 18.51 12.90 -0.37
C ASP A 196 17.99 12.59 1.04
N GLU A 197 17.62 13.62 1.81
CA GLU A 197 17.17 13.54 3.20
C GLU A 197 15.85 12.76 3.37
N ASP A 198 15.02 12.69 2.33
CA ASP A 198 13.75 11.95 2.36
C ASP A 198 13.96 10.47 2.76
N TYR A 199 15.09 9.90 2.36
CA TYR A 199 15.41 8.49 2.59
C TYR A 199 16.07 8.22 3.94
N LYS A 200 16.50 9.26 4.67
CA LYS A 200 17.01 9.16 6.04
C LYS A 200 15.90 9.00 7.07
N HIS A 201 14.64 8.97 6.63
CA HIS A 201 13.50 8.75 7.51
C HIS A 201 13.69 7.47 8.35
N PRO A 202 13.46 7.51 9.69
CA PRO A 202 13.76 6.38 10.58
C PRO A 202 13.15 5.06 10.14
N TRP A 203 11.89 5.06 9.67
CA TRP A 203 11.23 3.84 9.21
C TRP A 203 11.79 3.23 7.93
N ILE A 204 12.55 3.99 7.14
CA ILE A 204 13.32 3.43 6.03
C ILE A 204 14.59 2.80 6.58
N GLN A 205 15.31 3.55 7.43
CA GLN A 205 16.61 3.13 7.99
C GLN A 205 16.49 1.88 8.85
N THR A 206 15.40 1.73 9.61
CA THR A 206 15.17 0.58 10.49
C THR A 206 14.45 -0.59 9.81
N ALA A 207 14.05 -0.48 8.53
CA ALA A 207 13.34 -1.56 7.86
C ALA A 207 14.26 -2.75 7.60
N ASN A 208 13.72 -3.98 7.67
CA ASN A 208 14.54 -5.17 7.40
C ASN A 208 15.02 -5.23 5.95
N PHE A 209 14.17 -4.80 5.02
CA PHE A 209 14.48 -4.74 3.60
C PHE A 209 13.86 -3.52 2.93
N VAL A 210 14.63 -2.84 2.07
CA VAL A 210 14.16 -1.70 1.27
C VAL A 210 14.37 -1.96 -0.21
N GLN A 211 13.29 -1.91 -0.99
CA GLN A 211 13.35 -1.98 -2.45
C GLN A 211 12.95 -0.65 -3.06
N ILE A 212 13.83 -0.10 -3.90
CA ILE A 212 13.67 1.20 -4.54
C ILE A 212 13.62 1.00 -6.05
N LEU A 213 12.55 1.47 -6.68
CA LEU A 213 12.38 1.53 -8.12
C LEU A 213 12.23 2.99 -8.56
N ASP A 214 13.33 3.58 -9.02
CA ASP A 214 13.37 4.95 -9.51
C ASP A 214 13.41 5.00 -11.04
N LYS A 215 12.35 5.55 -11.62
CA LYS A 215 12.22 5.76 -13.07
C LYS A 215 12.85 7.07 -13.56
N SER A 216 13.43 7.87 -12.66
CA SER A 216 14.19 9.06 -13.02
C SER A 216 15.45 8.70 -13.80
N LYS A 217 15.85 9.61 -14.69
CA LYS A 217 17.06 9.49 -15.52
C LYS A 217 18.23 10.34 -15.01
N TYR A 218 17.98 11.19 -14.01
CA TYR A 218 18.88 12.31 -13.71
C TYR A 218 19.38 12.32 -12.27
N ALA A 219 18.78 11.54 -11.37
CA ALA A 219 19.16 11.53 -9.96
C ALA A 219 20.18 10.42 -9.68
N THR A 220 21.36 10.80 -9.20
CA THR A 220 22.29 9.85 -8.58
C THR A 220 21.69 9.33 -7.27
N TRP A 221 22.06 8.11 -6.92
CA TRP A 221 21.73 7.48 -5.64
C TRP A 221 22.95 7.29 -4.74
N LEU A 222 24.14 7.72 -5.18
CA LEU A 222 25.40 7.44 -4.49
C LEU A 222 25.37 7.93 -3.04
N HIS A 223 25.10 9.22 -2.82
CA HIS A 223 25.05 9.80 -1.47
C HIS A 223 24.00 9.13 -0.60
N THR A 224 22.81 8.86 -1.15
CA THR A 224 21.74 8.19 -0.42
C THR A 224 22.15 6.78 0.02
N ILE A 225 22.80 5.99 -0.85
CA ILE A 225 23.22 4.62 -0.54
C ILE A 225 24.37 4.59 0.47
N LEU A 226 25.32 5.53 0.37
CA LEU A 226 26.43 5.62 1.33
C LEU A 226 25.93 6.02 2.73
N ASP A 227 24.98 6.94 2.81
CA ASP A 227 24.37 7.41 4.06
C ASP A 227 23.32 6.44 4.65
N MET A 228 22.96 5.36 3.95
CA MET A 228 21.96 4.41 4.42
C MET A 228 22.56 3.42 5.43
N ASP A 229 22.01 3.43 6.65
CA ASP A 229 22.28 2.47 7.73
C ASP A 229 21.51 1.15 7.54
N ILE A 230 20.81 1.00 6.41
CA ILE A 230 19.94 -0.15 6.11
C ILE A 230 20.77 -1.43 5.95
N CYS A 231 20.29 -2.52 6.55
CA CYS A 231 20.87 -3.86 6.39
C CYS A 231 20.74 -4.39 4.95
N GLN A 232 19.55 -4.32 4.35
CA GLN A 232 19.30 -4.96 3.05
C GLN A 232 18.58 -4.01 2.10
N ALA A 233 19.19 -3.73 0.96
CA ALA A 233 18.65 -2.79 -0.02
C ALA A 233 18.77 -3.29 -1.46
N HIS A 234 17.71 -3.08 -2.24
CA HIS A 234 17.69 -3.31 -3.69
C HIS A 234 17.33 -2.01 -4.43
N LEU A 235 18.19 -1.57 -5.34
CA LEU A 235 17.98 -0.36 -6.14
C LEU A 235 17.84 -0.68 -7.63
N GLU A 236 16.66 -0.45 -8.20
CA GLU A 236 16.45 -0.40 -9.64
C GLU A 236 16.33 1.05 -10.09
N CYS A 237 17.33 1.56 -10.82
CA CYS A 237 17.22 2.89 -11.43
C CYS A 237 18.00 3.00 -12.75
N GLN A 238 17.74 4.08 -13.51
CA GLN A 238 18.39 4.29 -14.80
C GLN A 238 19.72 5.04 -14.72
N ALA A 239 19.99 5.66 -13.58
CA ALA A 239 21.06 6.64 -13.39
C ALA A 239 22.21 6.15 -12.49
N PHE A 240 22.17 4.90 -12.00
CA PHE A 240 23.26 4.33 -11.21
C PHE A 240 24.35 3.74 -12.13
N GLN A 241 25.53 4.34 -12.08
CA GLN A 241 26.64 4.06 -12.99
C GLN A 241 27.66 3.09 -12.39
N ARG A 242 28.47 2.47 -13.25
CA ARG A 242 29.53 1.54 -12.83
C ARG A 242 30.53 2.14 -11.84
N MET A 243 30.87 3.42 -12.01
CA MET A 243 31.79 4.12 -11.09
C MET A 243 31.20 4.22 -9.68
N GLU A 244 29.89 4.45 -9.55
CA GLU A 244 29.20 4.55 -8.26
C GLU A 244 29.18 3.19 -7.55
N VAL A 245 29.06 2.08 -8.29
CA VAL A 245 29.22 0.73 -7.73
C VAL A 245 30.60 0.54 -7.13
N CYS A 246 31.66 0.95 -7.83
CA CYS A 246 33.02 0.87 -7.30
C CYS A 246 33.18 1.69 -6.01
N ILE A 247 32.65 2.92 -5.98
CA ILE A 247 32.72 3.78 -4.79
C ILE A 247 32.03 3.11 -3.61
N VAL A 248 30.83 2.54 -3.78
CA VAL A 248 30.14 1.81 -2.71
C VAL A 248 30.97 0.64 -2.19
N ILE A 249 31.59 -0.13 -3.09
CA ILE A 249 32.46 -1.25 -2.69
C ILE A 249 33.68 -0.76 -1.91
N ASP A 250 34.35 0.29 -2.39
CA ASP A 250 35.51 0.88 -1.73
C ASP A 250 35.17 1.37 -0.32
N GLU A 251 34.08 2.10 -0.17
CA GLU A 251 33.57 2.59 1.11
C GLU A 251 33.25 1.46 2.09
N TRP A 252 32.64 0.37 1.61
CA TRP A 252 32.31 -0.79 2.45
C TRP A 252 33.55 -1.61 2.84
N ILE A 253 34.59 -1.66 1.99
CA ILE A 253 35.87 -2.29 2.33
C ILE A 253 36.62 -1.48 3.38
N GLU A 254 36.62 -0.15 3.26
CA GLU A 254 37.35 0.75 4.17
C GLU A 254 36.69 0.85 5.55
N HIS A 255 35.37 1.02 5.59
CA HIS A 255 34.64 1.27 6.84
C HIS A 255 33.99 0.03 7.46
N GLY A 256 33.85 -1.05 6.68
CA GLY A 256 33.10 -2.25 7.08
C GLY A 256 31.58 -2.02 7.11
N ARG A 257 30.84 -3.12 7.20
CA ARG A 257 29.39 -3.14 7.44
C ARG A 257 29.04 -4.27 8.39
N GLU A 258 27.85 -4.21 8.98
CA GLU A 258 27.35 -5.29 9.83
C GLU A 258 27.17 -6.59 9.05
N ASP A 259 27.40 -7.73 9.70
CA ASP A 259 27.22 -9.05 9.10
C ASP A 259 25.77 -9.26 8.63
N GLY A 260 25.62 -9.78 7.41
CA GLY A 260 24.30 -9.96 6.78
C GLY A 260 23.82 -8.73 5.99
N THR A 261 24.61 -7.65 5.97
CA THR A 261 24.35 -6.50 5.09
C THR A 261 24.54 -6.88 3.63
N TRP A 262 23.59 -6.52 2.77
CA TRP A 262 23.76 -6.63 1.32
C TRP A 262 23.09 -5.48 0.56
N PHE A 263 23.72 -5.12 -0.55
CA PHE A 263 23.19 -4.20 -1.53
C PHE A 263 23.12 -4.91 -2.88
N SER A 264 22.00 -4.77 -3.56
CA SER A 264 21.86 -5.23 -4.94
C SER A 264 21.27 -4.14 -5.81
N LEU A 265 21.57 -4.21 -7.09
CA LEU A 265 21.16 -3.20 -8.05
C LEU A 265 20.63 -3.81 -9.35
N GLY A 266 19.57 -3.22 -9.85
CA GLY A 266 19.01 -3.51 -11.16
C GLY A 266 19.85 -2.85 -12.25
N VAL A 267 20.39 -3.67 -13.14
CA VAL A 267 21.12 -3.24 -14.35
C VAL A 267 20.24 -3.37 -15.59
N ARG A 268 20.53 -2.55 -16.62
CA ARG A 268 19.69 -2.50 -17.82
C ARG A 268 19.88 -3.70 -18.74
N THR A 269 21.12 -4.17 -18.91
CA THR A 269 21.47 -5.20 -19.88
C THR A 269 22.47 -6.19 -19.29
N VAL A 270 22.52 -7.41 -19.86
CA VAL A 270 23.53 -8.41 -19.49
C VAL A 270 24.94 -7.92 -19.82
N ASP A 271 25.12 -7.18 -20.92
CA ASP A 271 26.43 -6.62 -21.29
C ASP A 271 26.93 -5.60 -20.25
N ASP A 272 26.03 -4.79 -19.69
CA ASP A 272 26.37 -3.88 -18.60
C ASP A 272 26.89 -4.63 -17.36
N ILE A 273 26.29 -5.78 -17.05
CA ILE A 273 26.77 -6.67 -15.98
C ILE A 273 28.15 -7.20 -16.32
N LYS A 274 28.34 -7.74 -17.53
CA LYS A 274 29.63 -8.32 -17.94
C LYS A 274 30.75 -7.31 -17.82
N HIS A 275 30.56 -6.10 -18.34
CA HIS A 275 31.56 -5.05 -18.24
C HIS A 275 31.81 -4.58 -16.80
N LEU A 276 30.77 -4.52 -15.97
CA LEU A 276 30.93 -4.22 -14.54
C LEU A 276 31.77 -5.31 -13.86
N LEU A 277 31.42 -6.59 -14.05
CA LEU A 277 32.12 -7.72 -13.44
C LEU A 277 33.58 -7.83 -13.91
N VAL A 278 33.87 -7.56 -15.19
CA VAL A 278 35.25 -7.50 -15.71
C VAL A 278 36.04 -6.36 -15.05
N GLY A 279 35.39 -5.20 -14.82
CA GLY A 279 36.02 -4.11 -14.09
C GLY A 279 36.31 -4.48 -12.63
N LEU A 280 35.39 -5.20 -11.98
CA LEU A 280 35.55 -5.65 -10.60
C LEU A 280 36.58 -6.77 -10.45
N SER A 281 36.71 -7.68 -11.42
CA SER A 281 37.68 -8.78 -11.37
C SER A 281 39.14 -8.33 -11.47
N ALA A 282 39.38 -7.14 -12.04
CA ALA A 282 40.72 -6.54 -12.10
C ALA A 282 41.16 -5.90 -10.77
N ARG A 283 40.28 -5.83 -9.77
CA ARG A 283 40.58 -5.21 -8.47
C ARG A 283 41.41 -6.13 -7.59
N GLN A 284 42.31 -5.55 -6.79
CA GLN A 284 43.15 -6.31 -5.87
C GLN A 284 42.28 -7.02 -4.82
N GLY A 285 42.50 -8.32 -4.63
CA GLY A 285 41.71 -9.15 -3.69
C GLY A 285 40.40 -9.70 -4.24
N ALA A 286 40.05 -9.39 -5.51
CA ALA A 286 38.89 -10.00 -6.15
C ALA A 286 39.10 -11.50 -6.36
N VAL A 287 38.11 -12.30 -5.95
CA VAL A 287 38.05 -13.74 -6.22
C VAL A 287 36.98 -13.98 -7.28
N VAL A 288 37.38 -14.57 -8.41
CA VAL A 288 36.48 -14.89 -9.50
C VAL A 288 36.07 -16.35 -9.39
N GLU A 289 34.83 -16.60 -8.98
CA GLU A 289 34.24 -17.94 -9.07
C GLU A 289 33.79 -18.22 -10.52
N GLN A 290 33.81 -19.48 -10.94
CA GLN A 290 33.36 -19.86 -12.28
C GLN A 290 31.90 -19.45 -12.49
N SER A 291 31.69 -18.42 -13.31
CA SER A 291 30.37 -17.91 -13.67
C SER A 291 30.16 -18.08 -15.16
N GLU A 292 29.02 -18.67 -15.55
CA GLU A 292 28.59 -18.79 -16.96
C GLU A 292 28.49 -17.42 -17.65
N MET A 293 28.43 -16.31 -16.89
CA MET A 293 28.35 -14.95 -17.42
C MET A 293 29.69 -14.34 -17.81
N LEU A 294 30.81 -14.89 -17.32
CA LEU A 294 32.17 -14.43 -17.61
C LEU A 294 32.88 -15.29 -18.67
N GLY A 295 32.17 -16.25 -19.26
CA GLY A 295 32.61 -17.08 -20.39
C GLY A 295 32.45 -16.42 -21.75
#